data_AF-A0A5P1EEV7-F1
#
_entry.id   AF-A0A5P1EEV7-F1
#
_cell.length_a   1.000
_cell.length_b   1.000
_cell.length_c   1.000
_cell.angle_alpha   90.00
_cell.angle_beta   90.00
_cell.angle_gamma   90.00
#
_symmetry.space_group_name_H-M   'P 1'
#
loop_
_entity.id
_entity.type
_entity.pdbx_description
1 polymer ?
#
loop_
_entity_poly.entity_id
_entity_poly.type
_entity_poly.pdbx_seq_one_letter_code
_entity_poly.pdbx_strand_id
1 'polypeptide(L)'
;MALLDAEMAGFWAKLPLIRKLLLSHPEVEFLWWMDSDAMFTDMAFELPWERYSKYNLVMHGWDEMVYNDKNWIGLNTGSFLLRNCQWSLDLLDAWAPMGPKGTVRTEAGKVLTKFLKDRPVFEADDQSAMVYLLVTQQDRWREKVYLENAYYLHGYWGILVDRYEEMIENYHPGLGDHRWPLVTHFVGCKPCGKFGDYPVERCLKQMDRAFNFGDNQILQIYGFTHKSLASRKVKRVRNETSNPLEVQDELGLLHPEFKKVQGTNTGSL
;
A
#
# COMPACT_ATOMS: atom_id res chain seq x y z
N MET A 1 -10.19 1.91 -17.06
CA MET A 1 -10.54 1.19 -15.82
C MET A 1 -12.00 0.78 -15.92
N ALA A 2 -12.33 -0.49 -15.67
CA ALA A 2 -13.73 -0.95 -15.70
C ALA A 2 -14.43 -0.58 -14.39
N LEU A 3 -15.67 -0.08 -14.47
CA LEU A 3 -16.54 0.15 -13.32
C LEU A 3 -17.53 -1.01 -13.24
N LEU A 4 -17.28 -1.96 -12.33
CA LEU A 4 -18.06 -3.20 -12.22
C LEU A 4 -19.46 -2.99 -11.62
N ASP A 5 -19.60 -1.92 -10.82
CA ASP A 5 -20.85 -1.53 -10.17
C ASP A 5 -20.95 0.01 -10.21
N ALA A 6 -22.04 0.51 -10.82
CA ALA A 6 -22.25 1.95 -11.00
C ALA A 6 -22.51 2.69 -9.68
N GLU A 7 -22.98 2.00 -8.64
CA GLU A 7 -23.25 2.57 -7.32
C GLU A 7 -21.97 2.72 -6.48
N MET A 8 -21.01 1.83 -6.70
CA MET A 8 -19.72 1.80 -6.00
C MET A 8 -18.64 2.60 -6.75
N ALA A 9 -18.93 3.85 -7.10
CA ALA A 9 -17.99 4.70 -7.83
C ALA A 9 -16.89 5.32 -6.94
N GLY A 10 -15.77 5.70 -7.54
CA GLY A 10 -14.63 6.31 -6.85
C GLY A 10 -13.81 5.30 -6.06
N PHE A 11 -13.35 5.67 -4.86
CA PHE A 11 -12.54 4.79 -4.02
C PHE A 11 -13.29 3.52 -3.56
N TRP A 12 -14.63 3.55 -3.54
CA TRP A 12 -15.49 2.40 -3.27
C TRP A 12 -15.45 1.30 -4.33
N ALA A 13 -14.97 1.59 -5.55
CA ALA A 13 -14.94 0.62 -6.66
C ALA A 13 -14.04 -0.59 -6.38
N LYS A 14 -13.12 -0.46 -5.42
CA LYS A 14 -12.25 -1.56 -5.00
C LYS A 14 -13.03 -2.72 -4.38
N LEU A 15 -14.15 -2.47 -3.66
CA LEU A 15 -14.89 -3.54 -2.96
C LEU A 15 -15.47 -4.59 -3.93
N PRO A 16 -16.26 -4.23 -4.96
CA PRO A 16 -16.75 -5.21 -5.94
C PRO A 16 -15.63 -5.93 -6.70
N LEU A 17 -14.55 -5.20 -7.02
CA LEU A 17 -13.38 -5.77 -7.70
C LEU A 17 -12.66 -6.81 -6.84
N ILE A 18 -12.38 -6.49 -5.57
CA ILE A 18 -11.76 -7.41 -4.62
C ILE A 18 -12.62 -8.66 -4.46
N ARG A 19 -13.93 -8.50 -4.21
CA ARG A 19 -14.85 -9.65 -4.08
C ARG A 19 -14.80 -10.55 -5.31
N LYS A 20 -14.83 -9.95 -6.51
CA LYS A 20 -14.77 -10.70 -7.77
C LYS A 20 -13.45 -11.45 -7.93
N LEU A 21 -12.32 -10.83 -7.59
CA LEU A 21 -11.00 -11.47 -7.67
C LEU A 21 -10.87 -12.63 -6.68
N LEU A 22 -11.25 -12.44 -5.42
CA LEU A 22 -11.22 -13.50 -4.40
C LEU A 22 -12.02 -14.74 -4.85
N LEU A 23 -13.23 -14.54 -5.38
CA LEU A 23 -14.09 -15.64 -5.84
C LEU A 23 -13.60 -16.29 -7.15
N SER A 24 -12.88 -15.54 -7.99
CA SER A 24 -12.42 -16.05 -9.30
C SER A 24 -11.04 -16.71 -9.23
N HIS A 25 -10.29 -16.45 -8.16
CA HIS A 25 -8.93 -16.93 -7.95
C HIS A 25 -8.80 -17.62 -6.57
N PRO A 26 -9.39 -18.81 -6.39
CA PRO A 26 -9.32 -19.55 -5.13
C PRO A 26 -7.90 -19.98 -4.75
N GLU A 27 -6.95 -19.98 -5.68
CA GLU A 27 -5.54 -20.26 -5.47
C GLU A 27 -4.78 -19.12 -4.77
N VAL A 28 -5.33 -17.91 -4.77
CA VAL A 28 -4.71 -16.73 -4.15
C VAL A 28 -5.01 -16.73 -2.65
N GLU A 29 -3.99 -16.83 -1.81
CA GLU A 29 -4.15 -16.80 -0.34
C GLU A 29 -4.36 -15.36 0.18
N PHE A 30 -3.60 -14.39 -0.33
CA PHE A 30 -3.71 -12.99 0.02
C PHE A 30 -3.88 -12.13 -1.23
N LEU A 31 -4.90 -11.28 -1.24
CA LEU A 31 -5.03 -10.19 -2.16
C LEU A 31 -4.41 -8.94 -1.53
N TRP A 32 -3.40 -8.36 -2.18
CA TRP A 32 -2.83 -7.07 -1.80
C TRP A 32 -3.46 -5.96 -2.64
N TRP A 33 -4.32 -5.15 -2.02
CA TRP A 33 -4.81 -3.92 -2.64
C TRP A 33 -3.79 -2.81 -2.44
N MET A 34 -3.46 -2.09 -3.50
CA MET A 34 -2.58 -0.92 -3.45
C MET A 34 -3.11 0.18 -4.37
N ASP A 35 -3.30 1.39 -3.82
CA ASP A 35 -3.79 2.56 -4.53
C ASP A 35 -2.78 3.02 -5.60
N SER A 36 -3.28 3.67 -6.66
CA SER A 36 -2.44 4.10 -7.78
C SER A 36 -1.44 5.21 -7.45
N ASP A 37 -1.66 5.94 -6.36
CA ASP A 37 -0.78 6.97 -5.82
C ASP A 37 0.06 6.46 -4.63
N ALA A 38 0.04 5.16 -4.37
CA ALA A 38 1.00 4.47 -3.52
C ALA A 38 2.13 3.88 -4.38
N MET A 39 3.38 4.07 -3.95
CA MET A 39 4.56 3.65 -4.69
C MET A 39 5.49 2.83 -3.80
N PHE A 40 6.01 1.73 -4.32
CA PHE A 40 7.10 1.01 -3.67
C PHE A 40 8.38 1.85 -3.70
N THR A 41 8.98 2.02 -2.53
CA THR A 41 10.23 2.75 -2.32
C THR A 41 11.30 1.91 -1.62
N ASP A 42 10.96 0.69 -1.18
CA ASP A 42 11.90 -0.37 -0.81
C ASP A 42 11.67 -1.60 -1.71
N MET A 43 12.61 -1.86 -2.61
CA MET A 43 12.54 -2.99 -3.56
C MET A 43 13.14 -4.28 -2.98
N ALA A 44 13.77 -4.22 -1.81
CA ALA A 44 14.43 -5.36 -1.17
C ALA A 44 13.65 -5.89 0.05
N PHE A 45 12.70 -5.13 0.58
CA PHE A 45 11.88 -5.56 1.70
C PHE A 45 10.83 -6.59 1.27
N GLU A 46 10.79 -7.72 1.97
CA GLU A 46 9.74 -8.73 1.85
C GLU A 46 8.78 -8.64 3.05
N LEU A 47 7.46 -8.75 2.78
CA LEU A 47 6.47 -8.74 3.86
C LEU A 47 6.69 -9.93 4.81
N PRO A 48 6.58 -9.75 6.14
CA PRO A 48 6.81 -10.82 7.11
C PRO A 48 5.60 -11.78 7.20
N TRP A 49 5.36 -12.59 6.15
CA TRP A 49 4.15 -13.40 5.98
C TRP A 49 3.77 -14.26 7.20
N GLU A 50 4.75 -14.86 7.88
CA GLU A 50 4.51 -15.69 9.07
C GLU A 50 3.83 -14.91 10.21
N ARG A 51 4.13 -13.61 10.34
CA ARG A 51 3.50 -12.69 11.31
C ARG A 51 1.99 -12.63 11.12
N TYR A 52 1.53 -12.76 9.88
CA TYR A 52 0.13 -12.61 9.51
C TYR A 52 -0.64 -13.94 9.43
N SER A 53 0.01 -15.07 9.75
CA SER A 53 -0.55 -16.42 9.63
C SER A 53 -1.93 -16.61 10.30
N LYS A 54 -2.21 -15.87 11.38
CA LYS A 54 -3.49 -15.95 12.14
C LYS A 54 -4.52 -14.88 11.79
N TYR A 55 -4.15 -13.93 10.94
CA TYR A 55 -4.95 -12.75 10.59
C TYR A 55 -5.48 -12.85 9.17
N ASN A 56 -6.59 -12.16 8.91
CA ASN A 56 -7.26 -12.14 7.62
C ASN A 56 -7.21 -10.76 6.95
N LEU A 57 -7.04 -9.69 7.73
CA LEU A 57 -6.88 -8.32 7.23
C LEU A 57 -5.64 -7.71 7.88
N VAL A 58 -4.74 -7.15 7.06
CA VAL A 58 -3.56 -6.42 7.53
C VAL A 58 -3.58 -5.04 6.90
N MET A 59 -3.57 -4.00 7.73
CA MET A 59 -3.55 -2.61 7.31
C MET A 59 -2.49 -1.87 8.12
N HIS A 60 -1.88 -0.84 7.54
CA HIS A 60 -1.08 0.07 8.35
C HIS A 60 -1.97 0.85 9.32
N GLY A 61 -1.60 0.93 10.60
CA GLY A 61 -2.36 1.67 11.59
C GLY A 61 -1.93 1.41 13.04
N TRP A 62 -2.62 2.03 13.99
CA TRP A 62 -2.36 1.90 15.42
C TRP A 62 -3.64 1.56 16.18
N ASP A 63 -3.60 0.53 17.02
CA ASP A 63 -4.73 0.11 17.87
C ASP A 63 -5.33 1.28 18.67
N GLU A 64 -4.47 2.09 19.31
CA GLU A 64 -4.92 3.24 20.09
C GLU A 64 -5.66 4.27 19.22
N MET A 65 -5.11 4.59 18.04
CA MET A 65 -5.72 5.57 17.13
C MET A 65 -7.08 5.09 16.59
N VAL A 66 -7.21 3.79 16.32
CA VAL A 66 -8.46 3.21 15.80
C VAL A 66 -9.47 3.01 16.92
N TYR A 67 -9.14 2.21 17.94
CA TYR A 67 -10.11 1.70 18.91
C TYR A 67 -10.39 2.66 20.08
N ASN A 68 -9.40 3.46 20.49
CA ASN A 68 -9.57 4.41 21.60
C ASN A 68 -9.96 5.79 21.07
N ASP A 69 -9.13 6.34 20.19
CA ASP A 69 -9.27 7.70 19.67
C ASP A 69 -10.35 7.83 18.60
N LYS A 70 -10.68 6.73 17.90
CA LYS A 70 -11.63 6.71 16.78
C LYS A 70 -11.22 7.69 15.68
N ASN A 71 -9.92 7.82 15.44
CA ASN A 71 -9.37 8.74 14.47
C ASN A 71 -9.54 8.18 13.06
N TRP A 72 -10.08 8.99 12.14
CA TRP A 72 -10.34 8.56 10.76
C TRP A 72 -9.08 8.20 9.96
N ILE A 73 -7.90 8.65 10.41
CA ILE A 73 -6.58 8.28 9.87
C ILE A 73 -5.81 7.31 10.78
N GLY A 74 -6.48 6.66 11.74
CA GLY A 74 -5.84 5.66 12.62
C GLY A 74 -5.39 4.40 11.88
N LEU A 75 -5.90 4.18 10.67
CA LEU A 75 -5.49 3.15 9.72
C LEU A 75 -5.55 3.69 8.29
N ASN A 76 -4.97 2.96 7.32
CA ASN A 76 -5.07 3.29 5.90
C ASN A 76 -5.60 2.10 5.07
N THR A 77 -6.51 2.39 4.13
CA THR A 77 -7.11 1.39 3.21
C THR A 77 -6.61 1.53 1.76
N GLY A 78 -5.48 2.22 1.58
CA GLY A 78 -4.81 2.36 0.29
C GLY A 78 -3.65 1.41 0.06
N SER A 79 -3.22 0.67 1.09
CA SER A 79 -2.32 -0.47 0.95
C SER A 79 -2.61 -1.48 2.07
N PHE A 80 -3.19 -2.63 1.70
CA PHE A 80 -3.60 -3.64 2.68
C PHE A 80 -3.63 -5.05 2.10
N LEU A 81 -3.49 -6.04 2.98
CA LEU A 81 -3.63 -7.46 2.65
C LEU A 81 -4.98 -7.97 3.12
N LEU A 82 -5.69 -8.70 2.26
CA LEU A 82 -6.94 -9.38 2.59
C LEU A 82 -6.84 -10.85 2.19
N ARG A 83 -6.98 -11.75 3.18
CA ARG A 83 -6.93 -13.20 2.97
C ARG A 83 -8.14 -13.67 2.17
N ASN A 84 -7.97 -14.61 1.26
CA ASN A 84 -9.07 -15.22 0.54
C ASN A 84 -9.77 -16.27 1.39
N CYS A 85 -10.81 -15.85 2.12
CA CYS A 85 -11.58 -16.73 2.98
C CYS A 85 -13.00 -16.20 3.20
N GLN A 86 -13.89 -17.02 3.77
CA GLN A 86 -15.28 -16.64 4.05
C GLN A 86 -15.37 -15.38 4.92
N TRP A 87 -14.50 -15.25 5.93
CA TRP A 87 -14.47 -14.07 6.81
C TRP A 87 -14.28 -12.76 6.02
N SER A 88 -13.47 -12.79 4.96
CA SER A 88 -13.21 -11.62 4.12
C SER A 88 -14.40 -11.28 3.23
N LEU A 89 -15.17 -12.27 2.77
CA LEU A 89 -16.42 -12.02 2.05
C LEU A 89 -17.44 -11.36 2.96
N ASP A 90 -17.57 -11.86 4.20
CA ASP A 90 -18.47 -11.28 5.20
C ASP A 90 -18.06 -9.85 5.59
N LEU A 91 -16.75 -9.58 5.66
CA LEU A 91 -16.21 -8.24 5.89
C LEU A 91 -16.60 -7.29 4.75
N LEU A 92 -16.45 -7.72 3.49
CA LEU A 92 -16.80 -6.89 2.33
C LEU A 92 -18.29 -6.52 2.33
N ASP A 93 -19.16 -7.47 2.70
CA ASP A 93 -20.60 -7.23 2.84
C ASP A 93 -20.91 -6.24 3.98
N ALA A 94 -20.15 -6.28 5.09
CA ALA A 94 -20.29 -5.35 6.21
C ALA A 94 -19.68 -3.96 5.94
N TRP A 95 -18.71 -3.87 5.03
CA TRP A 95 -18.01 -2.63 4.69
C TRP A 95 -18.73 -1.82 3.61
N ALA A 96 -19.36 -2.50 2.63
CA ALA A 96 -20.07 -1.90 1.51
C ALA A 96 -21.26 -0.95 1.82
N PRO A 97 -22.01 -1.05 2.94
CA PRO A 97 -23.28 -0.33 3.09
C PRO A 97 -23.20 1.21 3.03
N MET A 98 -22.04 1.79 3.34
CA MET A 98 -21.83 3.25 3.25
C MET A 98 -21.35 3.71 1.87
N GLY A 99 -21.16 2.77 0.93
CA GLY A 99 -20.57 3.00 -0.39
C GLY A 99 -21.50 3.47 -1.50
N PRO A 100 -22.79 3.10 -1.61
CA PRO A 100 -23.65 3.51 -2.72
C PRO A 100 -23.75 5.03 -2.85
N LYS A 101 -23.38 5.57 -4.02
CA LYS A 101 -23.32 7.02 -4.29
C LYS A 101 -24.70 7.72 -4.10
N GLY A 102 -24.67 9.04 -3.96
CA GLY A 102 -25.89 9.84 -3.76
C GLY A 102 -26.27 9.96 -2.27
N THR A 103 -27.55 9.81 -1.96
CA THR A 103 -28.08 10.06 -0.60
C THR A 103 -27.45 9.15 0.44
N VAL A 104 -27.26 7.86 0.13
CA VAL A 104 -26.70 6.88 1.08
C VAL A 104 -25.30 7.30 1.53
N ARG A 105 -24.37 7.50 0.58
CA ARG A 105 -23.00 7.93 0.87
C ARG A 105 -22.92 9.31 1.53
N THR A 106 -23.79 10.25 1.14
CA THR A 106 -23.86 11.59 1.74
C THR A 106 -24.29 11.54 3.20
N GLU A 107 -25.38 10.81 3.52
CA GLU A 107 -25.85 10.69 4.90
C GLU A 107 -24.87 9.88 5.76
N ALA A 108 -24.28 8.81 5.23
CA ALA A 108 -23.22 8.07 5.90
C ALA A 108 -22.00 8.96 6.21
N GLY A 109 -21.63 9.88 5.31
CA GLY A 109 -20.56 10.85 5.54
C GLY A 109 -20.82 11.74 6.76
N LYS A 110 -22.08 12.15 7.00
CA LYS A 110 -22.46 12.91 8.20
C LYS A 110 -22.32 12.08 9.47
N VAL A 111 -22.72 10.80 9.43
CA VAL A 111 -22.56 9.86 10.55
C VAL A 111 -21.07 9.69 10.89
N LEU A 112 -20.24 9.44 9.87
CA LEU A 112 -18.80 9.28 10.04
C LEU A 112 -18.14 10.53 10.60
N THR A 113 -18.48 11.72 10.08
CA THR A 113 -17.93 12.99 10.57
C THR A 113 -18.30 13.28 12.02
N LYS A 114 -19.51 12.90 12.44
CA LYS A 114 -19.95 13.06 13.83
C LYS A 114 -19.28 12.06 14.78
N PHE A 115 -18.97 10.86 14.29
CA PHE A 115 -18.46 9.77 15.12
C PHE A 115 -16.93 9.75 15.22
N LEU A 116 -16.24 10.03 14.11
CA LEU A 116 -14.79 9.91 13.99
C LEU A 116 -14.08 11.21 14.33
N LYS A 117 -13.02 11.10 15.13
CA LYS A 117 -12.15 12.20 15.50
C LYS A 117 -11.42 12.75 14.28
N ASP A 118 -11.34 14.08 14.18
CA ASP A 118 -10.60 14.85 13.18
C ASP A 118 -11.01 14.62 11.71
N ARG A 119 -12.14 13.95 11.44
CA ARG A 119 -12.63 13.76 10.08
C ARG A 119 -13.27 15.06 9.56
N PRO A 120 -12.87 15.58 8.38
CA PRO A 120 -13.54 16.71 7.77
C PRO A 120 -14.92 16.35 7.21
N VAL A 121 -15.72 17.37 6.86
CA VAL A 121 -17.08 17.18 6.31
C VAL A 121 -17.00 16.87 4.82
N PHE A 122 -17.27 15.62 4.45
CA PHE A 122 -17.45 15.16 3.07
C PHE A 122 -18.21 13.81 3.05
N GLU A 123 -18.57 13.34 1.86
CA GLU A 123 -19.21 12.03 1.62
C GLU A 123 -18.45 10.88 2.31
N ALA A 124 -19.13 9.76 2.60
CA ALA A 124 -18.46 8.58 3.14
C ALA A 124 -17.36 8.04 2.20
N ASP A 125 -16.23 7.70 2.79
CA ASP A 125 -15.08 7.04 2.16
C ASP A 125 -14.84 5.66 2.78
N ASP A 126 -14.18 4.78 2.03
CA ASP A 126 -13.92 3.40 2.46
C ASP A 126 -13.05 3.35 3.72
N GLN A 127 -12.06 4.23 3.88
CA GLN A 127 -11.19 4.26 5.05
C GLN A 127 -11.96 4.57 6.34
N SER A 128 -12.74 5.65 6.34
CA SER A 128 -13.57 6.07 7.47
C SER A 128 -14.61 5.00 7.82
N ALA A 129 -15.24 4.39 6.81
CA ALA A 129 -16.19 3.30 7.03
C ALA A 129 -15.53 2.07 7.66
N MET A 130 -14.27 1.75 7.31
CA MET A 130 -13.50 0.69 7.95
C MET A 130 -13.24 1.01 9.42
N VAL A 131 -12.77 2.23 9.74
CA VAL A 131 -12.57 2.64 11.15
C VAL A 131 -13.87 2.51 11.94
N TYR A 132 -14.98 3.03 11.40
CA TYR A 132 -16.29 2.95 12.03
C TYR A 132 -16.71 1.50 12.28
N LEU A 133 -16.57 0.61 11.28
CA LEU A 133 -16.90 -0.80 11.37
C LEU A 133 -16.06 -1.50 12.46
N LEU A 134 -14.75 -1.29 12.46
CA LEU A 134 -13.85 -1.89 13.42
C LEU A 134 -14.14 -1.42 14.84
N VAL A 135 -14.44 -0.13 15.05
CA VAL A 135 -14.74 0.42 16.38
C VAL A 135 -16.10 -0.05 16.91
N THR A 136 -17.12 -0.11 16.05
CA THR A 136 -18.50 -0.41 16.47
C THR A 136 -18.80 -1.91 16.56
N GLN A 137 -17.99 -2.75 15.90
CA GLN A 137 -18.15 -4.21 15.87
C GLN A 137 -16.83 -4.91 16.25
N GLN A 138 -16.12 -4.39 17.25
CA GLN A 138 -14.81 -4.90 17.69
C GLN A 138 -14.84 -6.40 17.97
N ASP A 139 -15.84 -6.87 18.74
CA ASP A 139 -15.98 -8.27 19.14
C ASP A 139 -16.11 -9.23 17.95
N ARG A 140 -16.55 -8.72 16.80
CA ARG A 140 -16.74 -9.51 15.58
C ARG A 140 -15.50 -9.54 14.69
N TRP A 141 -14.78 -8.43 14.57
CA TRP A 141 -13.75 -8.26 13.55
C TRP A 141 -12.33 -8.23 14.10
N ARG A 142 -12.12 -7.62 15.27
CA ARG A 142 -10.80 -7.22 15.77
C ARG A 142 -9.80 -8.38 15.86
N GLU A 143 -10.25 -9.56 16.27
CA GLU A 143 -9.38 -10.74 16.42
C GLU A 143 -8.65 -11.14 15.12
N LYS A 144 -9.24 -10.84 13.96
CA LYS A 144 -8.68 -11.19 12.64
C LYS A 144 -8.05 -10.02 11.89
N VAL A 145 -7.97 -8.85 12.53
CA VAL A 145 -7.33 -7.65 11.97
C VAL A 145 -5.97 -7.44 12.63
N TYR A 146 -4.94 -7.21 11.82
CA TYR A 146 -3.62 -6.77 12.28
C TYR A 146 -3.38 -5.33 11.83
N LEU A 147 -3.17 -4.42 12.79
CA LEU A 147 -2.79 -3.04 12.53
C LEU A 147 -1.25 -2.93 12.58
N GLU A 148 -0.62 -2.92 11.41
CA GLU A 148 0.83 -2.89 11.25
C GLU A 148 1.40 -1.48 11.40
N ASN A 149 2.48 -1.35 12.17
CA ASN A 149 3.17 -0.09 12.39
C ASN A 149 4.70 -0.26 12.58
N ALA A 150 5.23 -1.47 12.41
CA ALA A 150 6.66 -1.73 12.47
C ALA A 150 7.40 -1.33 11.16
N TYR A 151 6.66 -1.25 10.05
CA TYR A 151 7.15 -0.79 8.75
C TYR A 151 6.03 -0.07 7.99
N TYR A 152 6.37 0.70 6.96
CA TYR A 152 5.41 1.46 6.18
C TYR A 152 4.74 0.62 5.10
N LEU A 153 3.82 -0.28 5.51
CA LEU A 153 2.85 -0.89 4.58
C LEU A 153 2.04 0.21 3.86
N HIS A 154 1.82 1.33 4.54
CA HIS A 154 1.48 2.63 3.98
C HIS A 154 2.34 3.68 4.69
N GLY A 155 3.03 4.53 3.93
CA GLY A 155 3.82 5.64 4.46
C GLY A 155 3.33 6.98 3.95
N TYR A 156 2.95 7.90 4.85
CA TYR A 156 2.49 9.24 4.48
C TYR A 156 3.62 10.04 3.84
N TRP A 157 3.46 10.37 2.55
CA TRP A 157 4.51 11.02 1.75
C TRP A 157 5.08 12.30 2.39
N GLY A 158 4.23 13.10 3.04
CA GLY A 158 4.59 14.41 3.58
C GLY A 158 5.66 14.39 4.69
N ILE A 159 5.92 13.24 5.32
CA ILE A 159 6.99 13.07 6.31
C ILE A 159 8.19 12.25 5.78
N LEU A 160 8.08 11.69 4.57
CA LEU A 160 9.07 10.77 4.01
C LEU A 160 9.91 11.41 2.91
N VAL A 161 9.27 12.09 1.95
CA VAL A 161 9.93 12.45 0.67
C VAL A 161 11.08 13.46 0.80
N ASP A 162 11.06 14.24 1.89
CA ASP A 162 12.11 15.22 2.19
C ASP A 162 13.31 14.59 2.92
N ARG A 163 13.20 13.30 3.33
CA ARG A 163 14.26 12.53 3.99
C ARG A 163 15.01 11.55 3.07
N TYR A 164 14.65 11.43 1.80
CA TYR A 164 15.25 10.44 0.91
C TYR A 164 16.78 10.57 0.78
N GLU A 165 17.32 11.79 0.71
CA GLU A 165 18.76 12.00 0.68
C GLU A 165 19.43 11.53 1.98
N GLU A 166 18.83 11.81 3.14
CA GLU A 166 19.28 11.29 4.46
C GLU A 166 19.27 9.76 4.46
N MET A 167 18.23 9.14 3.88
CA MET A 167 18.10 7.69 3.81
C MET A 167 19.17 7.04 2.94
N ILE A 168 19.47 7.64 1.79
CA ILE A 168 20.54 7.19 0.88
C ILE A 168 21.92 7.28 1.55
N GLU A 169 22.15 8.31 2.37
CA GLU A 169 23.44 8.53 3.03
C GLU A 169 23.66 7.58 4.22
N ASN A 170 22.62 7.31 5.01
CA ASN A 170 22.76 6.66 6.32
C ASN A 170 22.24 5.23 6.40
N TYR A 171 21.43 4.78 5.43
CA TYR A 171 20.76 3.49 5.48
C TYR A 171 20.84 2.75 4.14
N HIS A 172 20.12 1.64 4.01
CA HIS A 172 20.03 0.82 2.82
C HIS A 172 18.62 0.22 2.66
N PRO A 173 18.22 -0.20 1.44
CA PRO A 173 16.98 -0.95 1.21
C PRO A 173 16.90 -2.26 2.01
N GLY A 174 15.69 -2.74 2.25
CA GLY A 174 15.38 -3.97 2.99
C GLY A 174 14.89 -3.72 4.42
N LEU A 175 14.69 -2.47 4.84
CA LEU A 175 14.28 -2.10 6.20
C LEU A 175 12.77 -1.83 6.29
N GLY A 176 12.14 -1.34 5.23
CA GLY A 176 10.70 -1.09 5.12
C GLY A 176 10.12 0.05 5.98
N ASP A 177 10.89 0.63 6.91
CA ASP A 177 10.43 1.56 7.94
C ASP A 177 10.95 3.01 7.75
N HIS A 178 11.01 3.81 8.82
CA HIS A 178 11.52 5.18 8.84
C HIS A 178 12.96 5.38 8.34
N ARG A 179 13.73 4.29 8.19
CA ARG A 179 15.09 4.29 7.63
C ARG A 179 15.09 4.08 6.12
N TRP A 180 14.11 3.32 5.62
CA TRP A 180 13.88 3.09 4.19
C TRP A 180 12.43 2.61 3.97
N PRO A 181 11.47 3.48 3.60
CA PRO A 181 10.06 3.13 3.63
C PRO A 181 9.70 2.11 2.54
N LEU A 182 8.90 1.10 2.87
CA LEU A 182 8.38 0.17 1.88
C LEU A 182 7.46 0.89 0.88
N VAL A 183 6.47 1.63 1.39
CA VAL A 183 5.50 2.37 0.58
C VAL A 183 5.58 3.85 0.89
N THR A 184 5.71 4.68 -0.16
CA THR A 184 5.40 6.11 -0.11
C THR A 184 4.05 6.35 -0.78
N HIS A 185 3.06 6.78 0.00
CA HIS A 185 1.68 6.97 -0.44
C HIS A 185 1.31 8.46 -0.46
N PHE A 186 1.00 8.97 -1.65
CA PHE A 186 0.70 10.37 -1.95
C PHE A 186 -0.77 10.77 -1.68
N VAL A 187 -1.29 10.35 -0.53
CA VAL A 187 -2.65 10.71 -0.08
C VAL A 187 -2.89 12.21 -0.20
N GLY A 188 -4.05 12.57 -0.75
CA GLY A 188 -4.47 13.96 -0.95
C GLY A 188 -3.86 14.66 -2.18
N CYS A 189 -2.86 14.10 -2.87
CA CYS A 189 -2.27 14.76 -4.05
C CYS A 189 -3.19 14.76 -5.28
N LYS A 190 -3.97 13.68 -5.48
CA LYS A 190 -4.97 13.53 -6.56
C LYS A 190 -4.46 13.96 -7.96
N PRO A 191 -3.34 13.42 -8.47
CA PRO A 191 -2.67 13.91 -9.67
C PRO A 191 -3.50 13.76 -10.96
N CYS A 192 -4.47 12.85 -10.98
CA CYS A 192 -5.40 12.66 -12.10
C CYS A 192 -6.66 13.54 -11.98
N GLY A 193 -6.96 14.06 -10.78
CA GLY A 193 -8.13 14.89 -10.48
C GLY A 193 -7.84 16.38 -10.56
N LYS A 194 -8.84 17.20 -10.21
CA LYS A 194 -8.73 18.68 -10.23
C LYS A 194 -8.57 19.34 -8.85
N PHE A 195 -8.83 18.62 -7.76
CA PHE A 195 -8.93 19.19 -6.40
C PHE A 195 -8.18 18.37 -5.35
N GLY A 196 -6.84 18.39 -5.43
CA GLY A 196 -5.97 17.85 -4.38
C GLY A 196 -5.93 18.74 -3.14
N ASP A 197 -5.56 18.16 -2.01
CA ASP A 197 -5.44 18.83 -0.71
C ASP A 197 -4.06 19.52 -0.56
N TYR A 198 -3.14 19.24 -1.49
CA TYR A 198 -1.79 19.81 -1.55
C TYR A 198 -1.51 20.47 -2.91
N PRO A 199 -0.53 21.41 -2.98
CA PRO A 199 -0.13 22.00 -4.24
C PRO A 199 0.35 20.94 -5.25
N VAL A 200 -0.31 20.90 -6.42
CA VAL A 200 -0.05 19.90 -7.47
C VAL A 200 1.42 19.86 -7.88
N GLU A 201 2.09 21.02 -7.97
CA GLU A 201 3.51 21.10 -8.32
C GLU A 201 4.40 20.36 -7.30
N ARG A 202 4.15 20.53 -5.99
CA ARG A 202 4.89 19.80 -4.95
C ARG A 202 4.62 18.31 -5.04
N CYS A 203 3.36 17.92 -5.22
CA CYS A 203 2.97 16.52 -5.38
C CYS A 203 3.72 15.85 -6.53
N LEU A 204 3.63 16.41 -7.75
CA LEU A 204 4.27 15.83 -8.93
C LEU A 204 5.80 15.77 -8.78
N LYS A 205 6.42 16.85 -8.29
CA LYS A 205 7.87 16.87 -8.05
C LYS A 205 8.32 15.80 -7.05
N GLN A 206 7.52 15.55 -6.00
CA GLN A 206 7.86 14.56 -4.98
C GLN A 206 7.50 13.13 -5.42
N MET A 207 6.49 12.96 -6.28
CA MET A 207 6.23 11.70 -6.99
C MET A 207 7.39 11.33 -7.91
N ASP A 208 7.94 12.28 -8.68
CA ASP A 208 9.15 12.05 -9.50
C ASP A 208 10.33 11.59 -8.62
N ARG A 209 10.49 12.18 -7.43
CA ARG A 209 11.54 11.81 -6.48
C ARG A 209 11.32 10.41 -5.89
N ALA A 210 10.10 10.08 -5.48
CA ALA A 210 9.77 8.75 -4.98
C ALA A 210 9.93 7.68 -6.07
N PHE A 211 9.54 7.99 -7.31
CA PHE A 211 9.79 7.15 -8.48
C PHE A 211 11.27 6.85 -8.61
N ASN A 212 12.11 7.89 -8.72
CA ASN A 212 13.55 7.73 -8.92
C ASN A 212 14.24 7.07 -7.71
N PHE A 213 13.70 7.25 -6.49
CA PHE A 213 14.21 6.60 -5.28
C PHE A 213 14.01 5.07 -5.34
N GLY A 214 12.84 4.61 -5.76
CA GLY A 214 12.57 3.20 -6.04
C GLY A 214 13.32 2.69 -7.28
N ASP A 215 13.25 3.41 -8.40
CA ASP A 215 13.83 3.02 -9.70
C ASP A 215 15.35 2.92 -9.64
N ASN A 216 16.01 3.72 -8.81
CA ASN A 216 17.46 3.58 -8.55
C ASN A 216 17.84 2.17 -8.10
N GLN A 217 17.02 1.52 -7.25
CA GLN A 217 17.30 0.18 -6.75
C GLN A 217 17.19 -0.87 -7.88
N ILE A 218 16.33 -0.63 -8.87
CA ILE A 218 16.20 -1.47 -10.07
C ILE A 218 17.35 -1.21 -11.05
N LEU A 219 17.65 0.07 -11.34
CA LEU A 219 18.70 0.46 -12.27
C LEU A 219 20.10 0.02 -11.81
N GLN A 220 20.35 0.00 -10.50
CA GLN A 220 21.64 -0.43 -9.93
C GLN A 220 21.98 -1.88 -10.29
N ILE A 221 20.98 -2.76 -10.38
CA ILE A 221 21.12 -4.14 -10.84
C ILE A 221 21.80 -4.15 -12.23
N TYR A 222 21.41 -3.21 -13.10
CA TYR A 222 21.91 -3.08 -14.47
C TYR A 222 23.08 -2.10 -14.63
N GLY A 223 23.65 -1.59 -13.53
CA GLY A 223 24.83 -0.71 -13.57
C GLY A 223 24.52 0.76 -13.87
N PHE A 224 23.30 1.21 -13.57
CA PHE A 224 22.87 2.61 -13.73
C PHE A 224 22.29 3.19 -12.43
N THR A 225 22.20 4.51 -12.38
CA THR A 225 21.44 5.26 -11.37
C THR A 225 21.00 6.59 -11.98
N HIS A 226 19.91 7.17 -11.48
CA HIS A 226 19.54 8.55 -11.79
C HIS A 226 20.65 9.53 -11.40
N LYS A 227 20.81 10.61 -12.17
CA LYS A 227 21.80 11.66 -11.86
C LYS A 227 21.53 12.35 -10.51
N SER A 228 20.25 12.49 -10.17
CA SER A 228 19.72 12.91 -8.87
C SER A 228 18.26 12.44 -8.77
N LEU A 229 17.66 12.43 -7.58
CA LEU A 229 16.25 12.07 -7.42
C LEU A 229 15.28 12.99 -8.18
N ALA A 230 15.72 14.18 -8.61
CA ALA A 230 14.91 15.10 -9.41
C ALA A 230 15.14 14.97 -10.92
N SER A 231 15.98 14.03 -11.38
CA SER A 231 16.38 13.93 -12.78
C SER A 231 15.97 12.60 -13.42
N ARG A 232 15.22 12.69 -14.52
CA ARG A 232 14.95 11.54 -15.42
C ARG A 232 16.20 11.01 -16.15
N LYS A 233 17.34 11.70 -16.10
CA LYS A 233 18.57 11.25 -16.76
C LYS A 233 19.30 10.28 -15.86
N VAL A 234 19.80 9.19 -16.43
CA VAL A 234 20.64 8.21 -15.74
C VAL A 234 22.12 8.41 -16.03
N LYS A 235 22.98 7.84 -15.19
CA LYS A 235 24.43 7.70 -15.36
C LYS A 235 24.85 6.28 -15.02
N ARG A 236 25.97 5.83 -15.59
CA ARG A 236 26.56 4.54 -15.25
C ARG A 236 27.16 4.60 -13.84
N VAL A 237 27.04 3.51 -13.08
CA VAL A 237 27.74 3.34 -11.79
C VAL A 237 29.00 2.47 -11.90
N ARG A 238 29.17 1.78 -13.04
CA ARG A 238 30.33 0.92 -13.33
C ARG A 238 30.65 0.91 -14.84
N ASN A 239 31.86 0.49 -15.18
CA ASN A 239 32.26 0.24 -16.57
C ASN A 239 31.61 -1.04 -17.10
N GLU A 240 31.51 -1.16 -18.42
CA GLU A 240 31.12 -2.43 -19.06
C GLU A 240 32.19 -3.49 -18.84
N THR A 241 31.75 -4.74 -18.79
CA THR A 241 32.62 -5.91 -18.63
C THR A 241 32.21 -6.98 -19.64
N SER A 242 33.19 -7.73 -20.12
CA SER A 242 32.97 -8.95 -20.91
C SER A 242 32.47 -10.13 -20.05
N ASN A 243 32.53 -10.00 -18.72
CA ASN A 243 32.18 -11.03 -17.75
C ASN A 243 30.97 -10.59 -16.89
N PRO A 244 29.78 -10.40 -17.48
CA PRO A 244 28.63 -9.82 -16.77
C PRO A 244 28.12 -10.69 -15.61
N LEU A 245 28.36 -12.00 -15.65
CA LEU A 245 27.92 -12.95 -14.61
C LEU A 245 28.78 -12.93 -13.34
N GLU A 246 29.99 -12.36 -13.42
CA GLU A 246 30.85 -12.17 -12.24
C GLU A 246 30.43 -10.95 -11.40
N VAL A 247 29.58 -10.09 -11.97
CA VAL A 247 29.05 -8.91 -11.29
C VAL A 247 27.80 -9.29 -10.53
N GLN A 248 27.90 -9.31 -9.21
CA GLN A 248 26.74 -9.48 -8.33
C GLN A 248 26.10 -8.12 -8.06
N ASP A 249 24.78 -8.08 -8.05
CA ASP A 249 24.04 -6.90 -7.61
C ASP A 249 23.99 -6.85 -6.08
N GLU A 250 24.15 -5.65 -5.52
CA GLU A 250 24.36 -5.46 -4.07
C GLU A 250 23.20 -5.96 -3.20
N LEU A 251 21.98 -5.96 -3.75
CA LEU A 251 20.76 -6.32 -3.03
C LEU A 251 20.31 -7.78 -3.31
N GLY A 252 21.00 -8.50 -4.20
CA GLY A 252 20.61 -9.87 -4.59
C GLY A 252 19.25 -9.99 -5.29
N LEU A 253 18.78 -8.91 -5.92
CA LEU A 253 17.49 -8.80 -6.60
C LEU A 253 17.49 -9.35 -8.03
N LEU A 254 18.66 -9.60 -8.64
CA LEU A 254 18.72 -10.22 -9.97
C LEU A 254 18.27 -11.70 -9.93
N HIS A 255 18.68 -12.43 -8.88
CA HIS A 255 18.37 -13.85 -8.66
C HIS A 255 17.89 -14.13 -7.22
N PRO A 256 16.78 -13.52 -6.79
CA PRO A 256 16.36 -13.56 -5.39
C PRO A 256 15.68 -14.89 -5.02
N GLU A 257 15.68 -15.21 -3.74
CA GLU A 257 15.03 -16.40 -3.17
C GLU A 257 13.52 -16.47 -3.52
N PHE A 258 12.83 -15.33 -3.50
CA PHE A 258 11.39 -15.24 -3.78
C PHE A 258 10.99 -15.58 -5.23
N LYS A 259 11.96 -15.78 -6.13
CA LYS A 259 11.74 -16.28 -7.51
C LYS A 259 12.24 -17.71 -7.73
N LYS A 260 12.80 -18.38 -6.71
CA LYS A 260 13.26 -19.75 -6.86
C LYS A 260 12.07 -20.66 -7.16
N VAL A 261 12.08 -21.27 -8.34
CA VAL A 261 11.17 -22.35 -8.68
C VAL A 261 11.58 -23.56 -7.84
N GLN A 262 10.72 -24.02 -6.94
CA GLN A 262 10.94 -25.30 -6.26
C GLN A 262 11.07 -26.38 -7.34
N GLY A 263 12.24 -27.02 -7.42
CA GLY A 263 12.49 -28.09 -8.37
C GLY A 263 11.41 -29.15 -8.23
N THR A 264 10.78 -29.50 -9.36
CA THR A 264 9.87 -30.65 -9.41
C THR A 264 10.62 -31.86 -8.86
N ASN A 265 10.19 -32.35 -7.70
CA ASN A 265 10.54 -33.69 -7.25
C ASN A 265 10.12 -34.64 -8.37
N THR A 266 11.08 -35.08 -9.18
CA THR A 266 10.92 -36.24 -10.04
C THR A 266 10.86 -37.43 -9.10
N GLY A 267 9.66 -37.69 -8.58
CA GLY A 267 9.34 -38.96 -7.95
C GLY A 267 9.62 -40.04 -8.98
N SER A 268 10.72 -40.77 -8.77
CA SER A 268 10.98 -42.03 -9.41
C SER A 268 9.80 -42.96 -9.15
N LEU A 269 9.08 -43.30 -10.23
CA LEU A 269 8.11 -44.40 -10.31
C LEU A 269 8.73 -45.72 -9.88
#